data_AF-A0AAW2EYK1-F1
#
_entry.id   AF-A0AAW2EYK1-F1
#
_cell.length_a   1.000
_cell.length_b   1.000
_cell.length_c   1.000
_cell.angle_alpha   90.00
_cell.angle_beta   90.00
_cell.angle_gamma   90.00
#
_symmetry.space_group_name_H-M   'P 1'
#
loop_
_entity.id
_entity.type
_entity.pdbx_description
1 polymer ?
#
loop_
_entity_poly.entity_id
_entity_poly.type
_entity_poly.pdbx_seq_one_letter_code
_entity_poly.pdbx_strand_id
1 'polypeptide(L)'
;MATQLGLAPKTIKYLMFAFNLFFVITGIVLISIGLIIHGVYHQYQHFLDNKFFSVPSLLIAVGSIILIIAFFGCCGAVRENHCMIVTFCTLLVAIFLLEIIGGTMGYVMRAQVAEVAKEKMLETMPKYNTSKEIALVWDELQRNFGCCGTVNVTDWETKVNMTAVPVSCCDSTIGAVGISNCTSTSDTLHHKSCLDAFADFAKKHATKIAGAGIGLGIIQLTGVMIISVGTTIYAVYENFSHFLDTSYFSPATLLIVVGILVFIIAFMGCCGALRESTCMVLVFAVLLSFVLILELAAAVAAFALQDGVKDLLAGKINETMHQYERNEEAKFAVDFMQSRLRCCGYDSYLDWNNVLVNNTNTDVPDSCCAYLVDELSERCYGKYQEGCIVRLSLIVHRSALYIGTGAVAIALIQLTGIMFACMLGRAIRRQKTERERRRWELRENLVNGYEPLGKSDPVITYPVVYMSPDYPLKDDQKC
;
A
#
# COMPACT_ATOMS: atom_id res chain seq x y z
N MET A 1 0.90 -5.62 -39.73
CA MET A 1 1.14 -4.22 -39.29
C MET A 1 1.06 -4.23 -37.77
N ALA A 2 2.17 -4.04 -37.07
CA ALA A 2 2.18 -4.08 -35.60
C ALA A 2 1.39 -2.88 -35.07
N THR A 3 0.23 -3.12 -34.48
CA THR A 3 -0.55 -2.13 -33.75
C THR A 3 0.33 -1.55 -32.65
N GLN A 4 0.73 -0.29 -32.81
CA GLN A 4 1.43 0.47 -31.78
C GLN A 4 0.49 0.61 -30.58
N LEU A 5 0.65 -0.26 -29.59
CA LEU A 5 -0.04 -0.16 -28.29
C LEU A 5 0.14 1.28 -27.77
N GLY A 6 -0.95 1.93 -27.36
CA GLY A 6 -0.90 3.31 -26.82
C GLY A 6 0.07 3.43 -25.65
N LEU A 7 0.50 4.66 -25.34
CA LEU A 7 1.45 4.93 -24.25
C LEU A 7 0.97 4.38 -22.89
N ALA A 8 -0.35 4.32 -22.69
CA ALA A 8 -0.95 3.97 -21.41
C ALA A 8 -0.95 2.49 -21.01
N PRO A 9 -1.38 1.54 -21.86
CA PRO A 9 -1.20 0.11 -21.58
C PRO A 9 0.28 -0.26 -21.43
N LYS A 10 1.19 0.43 -22.14
CA LYS A 10 2.64 0.28 -21.97
C LYS A 10 3.09 0.70 -20.56
N THR A 11 2.66 1.85 -20.04
CA THR A 11 3.04 2.31 -18.69
C THR A 11 2.48 1.42 -17.58
N ILE A 12 1.21 0.99 -17.66
CA ILE A 12 0.63 0.06 -16.68
C ILE A 12 1.40 -1.27 -16.68
N LYS A 13 1.77 -1.77 -17.86
CA LYS A 13 2.61 -2.97 -18.01
C LYS A 13 3.98 -2.80 -17.34
N TYR A 14 4.67 -1.68 -17.56
CA TYR A 14 5.96 -1.42 -16.92
C TYR A 14 5.85 -1.23 -15.41
N LEU A 15 4.79 -0.56 -14.92
CA LEU A 15 4.54 -0.38 -13.49
C LEU A 15 4.24 -1.73 -12.81
N MET A 16 3.35 -2.54 -13.41
CA MET A 16 3.03 -3.88 -12.93
C MET A 16 4.27 -4.78 -12.93
N PHE A 17 5.10 -4.71 -13.97
CA PHE A 17 6.37 -5.43 -14.02
C PHE A 17 7.34 -4.96 -12.93
N ALA A 18 7.51 -3.64 -12.73
CA ALA A 18 8.43 -3.10 -11.73
C ALA A 18 8.03 -3.48 -10.29
N PHE A 19 6.75 -3.39 -9.94
CA PHE A 19 6.27 -3.82 -8.62
C PHE A 19 6.42 -5.33 -8.41
N ASN A 20 6.07 -6.15 -9.41
CA ASN A 20 6.27 -7.60 -9.31
C ASN A 20 7.75 -7.97 -9.26
N LEU A 21 8.64 -7.23 -9.94
CA LEU A 21 10.09 -7.44 -9.85
C LEU A 21 10.62 -7.14 -8.44
N PHE A 22 10.12 -6.08 -7.80
CA PHE A 22 10.41 -5.84 -6.38
C PHE A 22 9.98 -7.02 -5.51
N PHE A 23 8.78 -7.56 -5.72
CA PHE A 23 8.32 -8.75 -5.00
C PHE A 23 9.17 -9.99 -5.26
N VAL A 24 9.63 -10.23 -6.50
CA VAL A 24 10.60 -11.31 -6.81
C VAL A 24 11.88 -11.13 -5.98
N ILE A 25 12.45 -9.93 -5.95
CA ILE A 25 13.66 -9.64 -5.17
C ILE A 25 13.40 -9.90 -3.68
N THR A 26 12.28 -9.43 -3.13
CA THR A 26 11.95 -9.68 -1.72
C THR A 26 11.76 -11.17 -1.43
N GLY A 27 11.13 -11.94 -2.32
CA GLY A 27 10.97 -13.38 -2.19
C GLY A 27 12.32 -14.11 -2.16
N ILE A 28 13.24 -13.76 -3.05
CA ILE A 28 14.60 -14.31 -3.07
C ILE A 28 15.33 -13.99 -1.76
N VAL A 29 15.28 -12.74 -1.29
CA VAL A 29 15.92 -12.32 -0.03
C VAL A 29 15.37 -13.11 1.17
N LEU A 30 14.05 -13.28 1.26
CA LEU A 30 13.42 -14.05 2.34
C LEU A 30 13.84 -15.53 2.32
N ILE A 31 13.89 -16.15 1.14
CA ILE A 31 14.37 -17.53 0.98
C ILE A 31 15.84 -17.62 1.37
N SER A 32 16.69 -16.69 0.93
CA SER A 32 18.11 -16.67 1.29
C SER A 32 18.33 -16.55 2.79
N ILE A 33 17.64 -15.61 3.46
CA ILE A 33 17.71 -15.46 4.92
C ILE A 33 17.22 -16.73 5.62
N GLY A 34 16.09 -17.28 5.16
CA GLY A 34 15.53 -18.53 5.70
C GLY A 34 16.51 -19.70 5.60
N LEU A 35 17.17 -19.87 4.44
CA LEU A 35 18.16 -20.93 4.22
C LEU A 35 19.44 -20.72 5.05
N ILE A 36 19.92 -19.47 5.19
CA ILE A 36 21.08 -19.16 6.04
C ILE A 36 20.78 -19.51 7.49
N ILE A 37 19.64 -19.05 8.02
CA ILE A 37 19.25 -19.35 9.40
C ILE A 37 19.04 -20.86 9.56
N HIS A 38 18.35 -21.52 8.63
CA HIS A 38 18.14 -22.97 8.68
C HIS A 38 19.47 -23.74 8.67
N GLY A 39 20.43 -23.36 7.84
CA GLY A 39 21.74 -23.99 7.77
C GLY A 39 22.57 -23.82 9.04
N VAL A 40 22.60 -22.60 9.61
CA VAL A 40 23.28 -22.33 10.89
C VAL A 40 22.65 -23.16 12.02
N TYR A 41 21.33 -23.23 12.08
CA TYR A 41 20.61 -23.96 13.13
C TYR A 41 20.70 -25.49 12.94
N HIS A 42 20.77 -25.97 11.70
CA HIS A 42 20.97 -27.40 11.41
C HIS A 42 22.32 -27.93 11.94
N GLN A 43 23.34 -27.07 12.04
CA GLN A 43 24.61 -27.44 12.66
C GLN A 43 24.47 -27.67 14.19
N TYR A 44 23.43 -27.12 14.81
CA TYR A 44 23.10 -27.27 16.23
C TYR A 44 21.87 -28.16 16.46
N GLN A 45 21.44 -28.95 15.47
CA GLN A 45 20.26 -29.82 15.54
C GLN A 45 20.28 -30.82 16.71
N HIS A 46 21.47 -31.17 17.22
CA HIS A 46 21.62 -32.06 18.37
C HIS A 46 21.33 -31.34 19.72
N PHE A 47 21.25 -30.00 19.69
CA PHE A 47 21.00 -29.13 20.85
C PHE A 47 19.69 -28.35 20.72
N LEU A 48 19.16 -28.15 19.50
CA LEU A 48 17.96 -27.37 19.24
C LEU A 48 16.76 -28.25 18.91
N ASP A 49 15.67 -28.06 19.67
CA ASP A 49 14.40 -28.76 19.48
C ASP A 49 13.81 -28.47 18.09
N ASN A 50 13.08 -29.43 17.50
CA ASN A 50 12.51 -29.34 16.15
C ASN A 50 11.61 -28.10 15.95
N LYS A 51 11.13 -27.52 17.04
CA LYS A 51 10.25 -26.33 17.04
C LYS A 51 10.98 -25.04 16.70
N PHE A 52 12.30 -24.95 16.90
CA PHE A 52 13.10 -23.76 16.51
C PHE A 52 13.25 -23.62 14.99
N PHE A 53 13.07 -24.70 14.24
CA PHE A 53 13.04 -24.67 12.77
C PHE A 53 11.76 -24.09 12.17
N SER A 54 10.74 -23.79 13.00
CA SER A 54 9.45 -23.28 12.53
C SER A 54 9.55 -21.89 11.89
N VAL A 55 10.36 -20.98 12.47
CA VAL A 55 10.50 -19.61 11.95
C VAL A 55 11.27 -19.58 10.61
N PRO A 56 12.46 -20.21 10.47
CA PRO A 56 13.15 -20.25 9.18
C PRO A 56 12.36 -20.95 8.08
N SER A 57 11.67 -22.05 8.42
CA SER A 57 10.81 -22.78 7.47
C SER A 57 9.63 -21.92 6.99
N LEU A 58 9.03 -21.12 7.88
CA LEU A 58 7.98 -20.17 7.53
C LEU A 58 8.50 -19.09 6.57
N LEU A 59 9.70 -18.54 6.80
CA LEU A 59 10.32 -17.56 5.90
C LEU A 59 10.56 -18.14 4.50
N ILE A 60 11.03 -19.38 4.41
CA ILE A 60 11.23 -20.09 3.13
C ILE A 60 9.89 -20.30 2.42
N ALA A 61 8.85 -20.75 3.14
CA ALA A 61 7.52 -20.99 2.58
C ALA A 61 6.87 -19.71 2.06
N VAL A 62 6.85 -18.65 2.87
CA VAL A 62 6.31 -17.33 2.49
C VAL A 62 7.09 -16.74 1.31
N GLY A 63 8.43 -16.78 1.36
CA GLY A 63 9.27 -16.30 0.26
C GLY A 63 9.02 -17.06 -1.05
N SER A 64 8.81 -18.38 -0.99
CA SER A 64 8.49 -19.22 -2.15
C SER A 64 7.13 -18.87 -2.76
N ILE A 65 6.11 -18.66 -1.92
CA ILE A 65 4.77 -18.23 -2.37
C ILE A 65 4.84 -16.86 -3.04
N ILE A 66 5.53 -15.90 -2.44
CA ILE A 66 5.73 -14.56 -3.01
C ILE A 66 6.41 -14.66 -4.39
N LEU A 67 7.46 -15.49 -4.50
CA LEU A 67 8.19 -15.66 -5.75
C LEU A 67 7.30 -16.25 -6.86
N ILE A 68 6.50 -17.27 -6.55
CA ILE A 68 5.56 -17.88 -7.51
C ILE A 68 4.53 -16.86 -8.00
N ILE A 69 3.90 -16.13 -7.08
CA ILE A 69 2.90 -15.10 -7.41
C ILE A 69 3.55 -14.01 -8.27
N ALA A 70 4.69 -13.50 -7.84
CA ALA A 70 5.41 -12.44 -8.55
C ALA A 70 5.92 -12.89 -9.92
N PHE A 71 6.28 -14.17 -10.09
CA PHE A 71 6.63 -14.76 -11.39
C PHE A 71 5.45 -14.70 -12.36
N PHE A 72 4.25 -15.13 -11.95
CA PHE A 72 3.06 -15.02 -12.79
C PHE A 72 2.69 -13.56 -13.10
N GLY A 73 2.84 -12.65 -12.13
CA GLY A 73 2.66 -11.21 -12.33
C GLY A 73 3.64 -10.61 -13.35
N CYS A 74 4.94 -10.90 -13.21
CA CYS A 74 6.00 -10.46 -14.13
C CYS A 74 5.85 -11.06 -15.52
N CYS A 75 5.70 -12.39 -15.64
CA CYS A 75 5.57 -13.07 -16.92
C CYS A 75 4.26 -12.74 -17.62
N GLY A 76 3.16 -12.60 -16.87
CA GLY A 76 1.87 -12.14 -17.39
C GLY A 76 1.97 -10.73 -17.96
N ALA A 77 2.65 -9.81 -17.26
CA ALA A 77 2.91 -8.46 -17.75
C ALA A 77 3.75 -8.47 -19.04
N VAL A 78 4.91 -9.13 -19.04
CA VAL A 78 5.87 -9.10 -20.16
C VAL A 78 5.32 -9.79 -21.40
N ARG A 79 4.78 -11.00 -21.24
CA ARG A 79 4.29 -11.85 -22.35
C ARG A 79 2.88 -11.49 -22.80
N GLU A 80 2.22 -10.57 -22.12
CA GLU A 80 0.82 -10.17 -22.40
C GLU A 80 -0.13 -11.39 -22.44
N ASN A 81 0.16 -12.41 -21.62
CA ASN A 81 -0.62 -13.64 -21.61
C ASN A 81 -1.78 -13.51 -20.62
N HIS A 82 -3.00 -13.44 -21.16
CA HIS A 82 -4.23 -13.36 -20.39
C HIS A 82 -4.35 -14.44 -19.31
N CYS A 83 -4.03 -15.70 -19.64
CA CYS A 83 -4.11 -16.80 -18.68
C CYS A 83 -3.16 -16.59 -17.49
N MET A 84 -1.96 -16.04 -17.70
CA MET A 84 -0.99 -15.78 -16.61
C MET A 84 -1.43 -14.62 -15.71
N ILE A 85 -2.04 -13.58 -16.29
CA ILE A 85 -2.60 -12.45 -15.52
C ILE A 85 -3.81 -12.93 -14.69
N VAL A 86 -4.67 -13.77 -15.26
CA VAL A 86 -5.81 -14.37 -14.52
C VAL A 86 -5.29 -15.25 -13.38
N THR A 87 -4.30 -16.12 -13.61
CA THR A 87 -3.73 -16.95 -12.53
C THR A 87 -3.08 -16.12 -11.43
N PHE A 88 -2.44 -15.00 -11.77
CA PHE A 88 -1.91 -14.06 -10.79
C PHE A 88 -3.04 -13.47 -9.92
N CYS A 89 -4.14 -13.04 -10.54
CA CYS A 89 -5.29 -12.51 -9.82
C CYS A 89 -5.97 -13.56 -8.93
N THR A 90 -6.13 -14.80 -9.41
CA THR A 90 -6.75 -15.87 -8.60
C THR A 90 -5.90 -16.23 -7.39
N LEU A 91 -4.57 -16.26 -7.53
CA LEU A 91 -3.65 -16.50 -6.41
C LEU A 91 -3.72 -15.37 -5.37
N LEU A 92 -3.80 -14.10 -5.80
CA LEU A 92 -3.99 -12.99 -4.85
C LEU A 92 -5.30 -13.10 -4.08
N VAL A 93 -6.41 -13.46 -4.73
CA VAL A 93 -7.68 -13.69 -4.04
C VAL A 93 -7.57 -14.85 -3.04
N ALA A 94 -6.89 -15.93 -3.40
CA ALA A 94 -6.67 -17.06 -2.49
C ALA A 94 -5.86 -16.65 -1.23
N ILE A 95 -4.82 -15.83 -1.40
CA ILE A 95 -4.04 -15.29 -0.27
C ILE A 95 -4.90 -14.42 0.63
N PHE A 96 -5.74 -13.54 0.05
CA PHE A 96 -6.65 -12.70 0.82
C PHE A 96 -7.60 -13.54 1.69
N LEU A 97 -8.13 -14.65 1.16
CA LEU A 97 -8.96 -15.57 1.95
C LEU A 97 -8.17 -16.23 3.07
N LEU A 98 -6.92 -16.63 2.81
CA LEU A 98 -6.03 -17.17 3.86
C LEU A 98 -5.68 -16.13 4.93
N GLU A 99 -5.54 -14.85 4.57
CA GLU A 99 -5.33 -13.76 5.53
C GLU A 99 -6.55 -13.57 6.44
N ILE A 100 -7.78 -13.65 5.90
CA ILE A 100 -9.00 -13.61 6.71
C ILE A 100 -9.06 -14.82 7.65
N ILE A 101 -8.76 -16.02 7.15
CA ILE A 101 -8.76 -17.24 7.96
C ILE A 101 -7.70 -17.14 9.06
N GLY A 102 -6.48 -16.72 8.73
CA GLY A 102 -5.39 -16.54 9.69
C GLY A 102 -5.69 -15.44 10.71
N GLY A 103 -6.27 -14.32 10.29
CA GLY A 103 -6.68 -13.22 11.17
C GLY A 103 -7.80 -13.62 12.14
N THR A 104 -8.82 -14.35 11.64
CA THR A 104 -9.90 -14.87 12.49
C THR A 104 -9.40 -15.93 13.46
N MET A 105 -8.57 -16.88 13.01
CA MET A 105 -7.91 -17.86 13.89
C MET A 105 -7.04 -17.18 14.94
N GLY A 106 -6.23 -16.19 14.56
CA GLY A 106 -5.40 -15.41 15.49
C GLY A 106 -6.23 -14.68 16.54
N TYR A 107 -7.38 -14.14 16.16
CA TYR A 107 -8.31 -13.52 17.11
C TYR A 107 -8.94 -14.55 18.07
N VAL A 108 -9.38 -15.71 17.58
CA VAL A 108 -9.96 -16.78 18.43
C VAL A 108 -8.91 -17.34 19.38
N MET A 109 -7.68 -17.56 18.91
CA MET A 109 -6.58 -18.12 19.70
C MET A 109 -5.97 -17.12 20.68
N ARG A 110 -6.33 -15.82 20.64
CA ARG A 110 -5.75 -14.80 21.54
C ARG A 110 -5.89 -15.14 23.03
N ALA A 111 -6.93 -15.87 23.41
CA ALA A 111 -7.16 -16.31 24.79
C ALA A 111 -6.26 -17.49 25.19
N GLN A 112 -5.81 -18.29 24.21
CA GLN A 112 -4.99 -19.49 24.41
C GLN A 112 -3.48 -19.21 24.28
N VAL A 113 -3.07 -18.06 23.70
CA VAL A 113 -1.65 -17.69 23.55
C VAL A 113 -0.90 -17.73 24.88
N ALA A 114 -1.53 -17.25 25.96
CA ALA A 114 -0.92 -17.30 27.29
C ALA A 114 -0.71 -18.73 27.78
N GLU A 115 -1.66 -19.64 27.55
CA GLU A 115 -1.53 -21.03 28.01
C GLU A 115 -0.47 -21.80 27.21
N VAL A 116 -0.42 -21.60 25.89
CA VAL A 116 0.62 -22.19 25.03
C VAL A 116 2.01 -21.65 25.40
N ALA A 117 2.12 -20.36 25.69
CA ALA A 117 3.38 -19.76 26.14
C ALA A 117 3.81 -20.32 27.50
N LYS A 118 2.87 -20.44 28.45
CA LYS A 118 3.11 -21.03 29.77
C LYS A 118 3.60 -22.46 29.68
N GLU A 119 2.96 -23.30 28.87
CA GLU A 119 3.37 -24.69 28.66
C GLU A 119 4.80 -24.77 28.13
N LYS A 120 5.14 -23.94 27.14
CA LYS A 120 6.49 -23.88 26.56
C LYS A 120 7.54 -23.36 27.54
N MET A 121 7.20 -22.38 28.37
CA MET A 121 8.09 -21.88 29.42
C MET A 121 8.36 -22.96 30.48
N LEU A 122 7.31 -23.66 30.95
CA LEU A 122 7.46 -24.75 31.91
C LEU A 122 8.27 -25.94 31.36
N GLU A 123 8.16 -26.22 30.06
CA GLU A 123 8.92 -27.29 29.40
C GLU A 123 10.41 -26.94 29.23
N THR A 124 10.72 -25.67 28.98
CA THR A 124 12.09 -25.22 28.67
C THR A 124 12.88 -24.84 29.93
N MET A 125 12.22 -24.40 31.00
CA MET A 125 12.87 -23.94 32.22
C MET A 125 13.79 -24.98 32.89
N PRO A 126 13.44 -26.28 33.01
CA PRO A 126 14.35 -27.29 33.57
C PRO A 126 15.61 -27.52 32.74
N LYS A 127 15.58 -27.18 31.44
CA LYS A 127 16.71 -27.34 30.52
C LYS A 127 17.71 -26.17 30.61
N TYR A 128 17.46 -25.17 31.46
CA TYR A 128 18.29 -23.98 31.62
C TYR A 128 19.76 -24.30 31.95
N ASN A 129 20.02 -25.21 32.90
CA ASN A 129 21.40 -25.59 33.25
C ASN A 129 22.04 -26.58 32.25
N THR A 130 21.23 -27.18 31.36
CA THR A 130 21.67 -28.24 30.45
C THR A 130 21.98 -27.73 29.05
N SER A 131 21.27 -26.71 28.58
CA SER A 131 21.46 -26.09 27.26
C SER A 131 21.81 -24.62 27.40
N LYS A 132 22.98 -24.25 26.86
CA LYS A 132 23.46 -22.88 26.84
C LYS A 132 22.55 -22.00 25.97
N GLU A 133 21.96 -22.55 24.92
CA GLU A 133 21.03 -21.85 24.03
C GLU A 133 19.73 -21.49 24.75
N ILE A 134 19.17 -22.44 25.51
CA ILE A 134 17.97 -22.21 26.32
C ILE A 134 18.28 -21.21 27.45
N ALA A 135 19.46 -21.31 28.08
CA ALA A 135 19.90 -20.34 29.08
C ALA A 135 19.97 -18.91 28.51
N LEU A 136 20.57 -18.75 27.33
CA LEU A 136 20.66 -17.45 26.66
C LEU A 136 19.27 -16.86 26.33
N VAL A 137 18.33 -17.69 25.86
CA VAL A 137 16.96 -17.25 25.55
C VAL A 137 16.24 -16.82 26.84
N TRP A 138 16.39 -17.58 27.94
CA TRP A 138 15.81 -17.22 29.23
C TRP A 138 16.41 -15.94 29.80
N ASP A 139 17.74 -15.79 29.75
CA ASP A 139 18.42 -14.59 30.22
C ASP A 139 17.98 -13.35 29.45
N GLU A 140 17.82 -13.48 28.14
CA GLU A 140 17.37 -12.40 27.27
C GLU A 140 15.89 -12.07 27.48
N LEU A 141 15.05 -13.08 27.69
CA LEU A 141 13.65 -12.91 28.07
C LEU A 141 13.54 -12.11 29.38
N GLN A 142 14.27 -12.51 30.42
CA GLN A 142 14.21 -11.88 31.74
C GLN A 142 14.70 -10.43 31.70
N ARG A 143 15.84 -10.18 31.05
CA ARG A 143 16.37 -8.81 30.89
C ARG A 143 15.45 -7.92 30.07
N ASN A 144 14.94 -8.39 28.93
CA ASN A 144 14.14 -7.55 28.04
C ASN A 144 12.73 -7.26 28.58
N PHE A 145 12.16 -8.22 29.31
CA PHE A 145 10.81 -8.08 29.85
C PHE A 145 10.78 -7.62 31.31
N GLY A 146 11.93 -7.50 31.98
CA GLY A 146 12.02 -7.10 33.38
C GLY A 146 11.22 -8.06 34.27
N CYS A 147 11.44 -9.36 34.10
CA CYS A 147 10.64 -10.41 34.70
C CYS A 147 11.51 -11.54 35.25
N CYS A 148 10.98 -12.32 36.20
CA CYS A 148 11.68 -13.49 36.74
C CYS A 148 10.74 -14.67 36.98
N GLY A 149 11.22 -15.87 36.61
CA GLY A 149 10.44 -17.11 36.67
C GLY A 149 9.31 -17.18 35.64
N THR A 150 8.66 -18.34 35.53
CA THR A 150 7.55 -18.51 34.57
C THR A 150 6.30 -17.83 35.09
N VAL A 151 5.87 -18.22 36.29
CA VAL A 151 4.74 -17.65 37.04
C VAL A 151 5.25 -16.95 38.30
N ASN A 152 6.27 -17.50 38.95
CA ASN A 152 6.83 -16.93 40.18
C ASN A 152 8.35 -17.17 40.26
N VAL A 153 9.04 -16.37 41.06
CA VAL A 153 10.50 -16.48 41.30
C VAL A 153 10.87 -17.85 41.87
N THR A 154 9.99 -18.44 42.67
CA THR A 154 10.14 -19.79 43.25
C THR A 154 10.17 -20.90 42.20
N ASP A 155 9.84 -20.62 40.94
CA ASP A 155 9.94 -21.60 39.85
C ASP A 155 11.39 -22.04 39.63
N TRP A 156 12.37 -21.18 39.90
CA TRP A 156 13.80 -21.52 39.82
C TRP A 156 14.21 -22.58 40.85
N GLU A 157 13.65 -22.47 42.06
CA GLU A 157 13.87 -23.44 43.13
C GLU A 157 13.11 -24.73 42.83
N THR A 158 11.82 -24.63 42.50
CA THR A 158 10.93 -25.81 42.40
C THR A 158 11.06 -26.59 41.08
N LYS A 159 11.54 -25.98 39.99
CA LYS A 159 11.64 -26.62 38.67
C LYS A 159 13.08 -26.87 38.21
N VAL A 160 14.05 -26.11 38.73
CA VAL A 160 15.46 -26.20 38.33
C VAL A 160 16.37 -26.59 39.51
N ASN A 161 15.83 -26.66 40.73
CA ASN A 161 16.58 -26.94 41.97
C ASN A 161 17.74 -25.96 42.21
N MET A 162 17.56 -24.69 41.87
CA MET A 162 18.55 -23.64 42.10
C MET A 162 18.19 -22.81 43.34
N THR A 163 19.15 -22.62 44.25
CA THR A 163 19.00 -21.80 45.46
C THR A 163 19.20 -20.31 45.20
N ALA A 164 19.89 -19.95 44.11
CA ALA A 164 20.05 -18.60 43.60
C ALA A 164 19.36 -18.50 42.23
N VAL A 165 18.83 -17.32 41.92
CA VAL A 165 18.18 -17.06 40.62
C VAL A 165 19.21 -16.55 39.61
N PRO A 166 18.95 -16.69 38.30
CA PRO A 166 19.81 -16.11 37.27
C PRO A 166 20.04 -14.61 37.47
N VAL A 167 21.25 -14.13 37.18
CA VAL A 167 21.60 -12.70 37.28
C VAL A 167 20.77 -11.81 36.36
N SER A 168 20.21 -12.38 35.30
CA SER A 168 19.27 -11.77 34.35
C SER A 168 17.91 -11.40 34.97
N CYS A 169 17.55 -11.99 36.13
CA CYS A 169 16.39 -11.61 36.93
C CYS A 169 16.56 -10.34 37.76
N CYS A 170 17.77 -9.77 37.81
CA CYS A 170 18.07 -8.57 38.60
C CYS A 170 18.54 -7.43 37.68
N ASP A 171 18.18 -6.19 38.04
CA ASP A 171 18.77 -5.02 37.40
C ASP A 171 20.26 -4.92 37.71
N SER A 172 21.04 -4.52 36.68
CA SER A 172 22.48 -4.31 36.82
C SER A 172 22.74 -3.07 37.67
N THR A 173 23.41 -3.25 38.81
CA THR A 173 23.78 -2.14 39.69
C THR A 173 24.94 -1.33 39.06
N ILE A 174 24.67 -0.08 38.68
CA ILE A 174 25.68 0.80 38.08
C ILE A 174 26.73 1.13 39.16
N GLY A 175 27.99 0.75 38.92
CA GLY A 175 29.12 1.04 39.81
C GLY A 175 29.54 -0.08 40.76
N ALA A 176 28.96 -1.28 40.66
CA ALA A 176 29.40 -2.44 41.43
C ALA A 176 30.73 -3.02 40.91
N VAL A 177 31.68 -3.28 41.81
CA VAL A 177 32.92 -4.01 41.54
C VAL A 177 32.84 -5.36 42.25
N GLY A 178 32.60 -6.45 41.52
CA GLY A 178 32.49 -7.81 42.06
C GLY A 178 31.50 -8.71 41.30
N ILE A 179 31.37 -9.97 41.72
CA ILE A 179 30.36 -10.91 41.21
C ILE A 179 29.01 -10.54 41.84
N SER A 180 28.06 -10.07 41.04
CA SER A 180 26.69 -9.78 41.50
C SER A 180 25.89 -11.07 41.61
N ASN A 181 25.61 -11.53 42.83
CA ASN A 181 24.72 -12.66 43.07
C ASN A 181 23.28 -12.17 43.23
N CYS A 182 22.38 -12.62 42.35
CA CYS A 182 20.95 -12.32 42.42
C CYS A 182 20.25 -13.40 43.25
N THR A 183 19.52 -12.99 44.29
CA THR A 183 18.74 -13.86 45.17
C THR A 183 17.28 -13.46 45.17
N SER A 184 16.39 -14.33 45.65
CA SER A 184 14.95 -14.07 45.75
C SER A 184 14.58 -12.91 46.70
N THR A 185 15.55 -12.37 47.45
CA THR A 185 15.39 -11.24 48.38
C THR A 185 16.13 -9.98 47.93
N SER A 186 16.73 -9.97 46.74
CA SER A 186 17.49 -8.83 46.24
C SER A 186 16.57 -7.64 45.90
N ASP A 187 16.96 -6.42 46.29
CA ASP A 187 16.17 -5.21 46.01
C ASP A 187 16.02 -4.91 44.51
N THR A 188 16.94 -5.42 43.68
CA THR A 188 16.94 -5.24 42.22
C THR A 188 16.20 -6.36 41.47
N LEU A 189 15.56 -7.28 42.18
CA LEU A 189 14.86 -8.43 41.61
C LEU A 189 13.61 -8.01 40.83
N HIS A 190 13.43 -8.60 39.66
CA HIS A 190 12.22 -8.44 38.87
C HIS A 190 11.06 -9.25 39.47
N HIS A 191 10.11 -8.56 40.10
CA HIS A 191 8.95 -9.20 40.74
C HIS A 191 7.84 -9.65 39.77
N LYS A 192 7.89 -9.25 38.50
CA LYS A 192 6.88 -9.60 37.51
C LYS A 192 7.14 -11.01 36.95
N SER A 193 6.09 -11.80 36.77
CA SER A 193 6.20 -13.10 36.09
C SER A 193 6.51 -12.92 34.60
N CYS A 194 7.35 -13.78 34.02
CA CYS A 194 7.65 -13.67 32.60
C CYS A 194 6.46 -14.04 31.72
N LEU A 195 5.55 -14.90 32.21
CA LEU A 195 4.30 -15.19 31.52
C LEU A 195 3.41 -13.94 31.40
N ASP A 196 3.20 -13.21 32.49
CA ASP A 196 2.36 -12.00 32.47
C ASP A 196 3.04 -10.87 31.70
N ALA A 197 4.36 -10.71 31.84
CA ALA A 197 5.11 -9.74 31.06
C ALA A 197 5.02 -9.99 29.56
N PHE A 198 5.15 -11.26 29.13
CA PHE A 198 4.97 -11.67 27.74
C PHE A 198 3.52 -11.50 27.27
N ALA A 199 2.53 -11.85 28.09
CA ALA A 199 1.12 -11.68 27.75
C ALA A 199 0.73 -10.19 27.57
N ASP A 200 1.23 -9.31 28.43
CA ASP A 200 1.03 -7.87 28.33
C ASP A 200 1.70 -7.29 27.07
N PHE A 201 2.91 -7.75 26.75
CA PHE A 201 3.58 -7.40 25.51
C PHE A 201 2.78 -7.86 24.29
N ALA A 202 2.34 -9.12 24.27
CA ALA A 202 1.54 -9.66 23.18
C ALA A 202 0.26 -8.84 22.98
N LYS A 203 -0.47 -8.50 24.05
CA LYS A 203 -1.67 -7.63 23.99
C LYS A 203 -1.36 -6.25 23.44
N LYS A 204 -0.27 -5.62 23.91
CA LYS A 204 0.13 -4.26 23.49
C LYS A 204 0.51 -4.20 22.01
N HIS A 205 1.12 -5.25 21.48
CA HIS A 205 1.54 -5.32 20.08
C HIS A 205 0.49 -5.94 19.15
N ALA A 206 -0.49 -6.68 19.69
CA ALA A 206 -1.56 -7.29 18.90
C ALA A 206 -2.35 -6.27 18.06
N THR A 207 -2.65 -5.09 18.60
CA THR A 207 -3.36 -4.03 17.85
C THR A 207 -2.54 -3.54 16.65
N LYS A 208 -1.21 -3.44 16.80
CA LYS A 208 -0.32 -3.03 15.70
C LYS A 208 -0.27 -4.08 14.59
N ILE A 209 -0.17 -5.36 14.98
CA ILE A 209 -0.16 -6.49 14.04
C ILE A 209 -1.51 -6.58 13.31
N ALA A 210 -2.63 -6.45 14.03
CA ALA A 210 -3.97 -6.42 13.45
C ALA A 210 -4.13 -5.25 12.48
N GLY A 211 -3.63 -4.06 12.84
CA GLY A 211 -3.63 -2.89 11.96
C GLY A 211 -2.83 -3.11 10.66
N ALA A 212 -1.66 -3.74 10.76
CA ALA A 212 -0.85 -4.10 9.59
C ALA A 212 -1.58 -5.10 8.68
N GLY A 213 -2.22 -6.13 9.24
CA GLY A 213 -3.00 -7.11 8.49
C GLY A 213 -4.20 -6.49 7.76
N ILE A 214 -4.96 -5.62 8.42
CA ILE A 214 -6.07 -4.88 7.80
C ILE A 214 -5.55 -3.98 6.67
N GLY A 215 -4.42 -3.30 6.90
CA GLY A 215 -3.78 -2.45 5.88
C GLY A 215 -3.37 -3.25 4.63
N LEU A 216 -2.75 -4.42 4.81
CA LEU A 216 -2.39 -5.32 3.72
C LEU A 216 -3.63 -5.79 2.93
N GLY A 217 -4.69 -6.20 3.64
CA GLY A 217 -5.95 -6.60 3.01
C GLY A 217 -6.61 -5.49 2.18
N ILE A 218 -6.59 -4.24 2.66
CA ILE A 218 -7.10 -3.08 1.90
C ILE A 218 -6.26 -2.85 0.65
N ILE A 219 -4.92 -2.86 0.77
CA ILE A 219 -4.02 -2.69 -0.38
C ILE A 219 -4.28 -3.78 -1.42
N GLN A 220 -4.41 -5.03 -0.99
CA GLN A 220 -4.68 -6.16 -1.87
C GLN A 220 -6.03 -6.02 -2.60
N LEU A 221 -7.10 -5.64 -1.89
CA LEU A 221 -8.42 -5.40 -2.49
C LEU A 221 -8.40 -4.25 -3.49
N THR A 222 -7.74 -3.13 -3.17
CA THR A 222 -7.60 -2.01 -4.11
C THR A 222 -6.83 -2.40 -5.36
N GLY A 223 -5.78 -3.22 -5.23
CA GLY A 223 -5.03 -3.78 -6.35
C GLY A 223 -5.92 -4.64 -7.27
N VAL A 224 -6.72 -5.55 -6.72
CA VAL A 224 -7.65 -6.39 -7.49
C VAL A 224 -8.71 -5.54 -8.20
N MET A 225 -9.26 -4.53 -7.51
CA MET A 225 -10.26 -3.63 -8.09
C MET A 225 -9.70 -2.79 -9.25
N ILE A 226 -8.48 -2.25 -9.10
CA ILE A 226 -7.82 -1.48 -10.17
C ILE A 226 -7.55 -2.37 -11.39
N ILE A 227 -7.09 -3.61 -11.19
CA ILE A 227 -6.86 -4.55 -12.29
C ILE A 227 -8.19 -4.90 -12.98
N SER A 228 -9.26 -5.16 -12.23
CA SER A 228 -10.58 -5.48 -12.78
C SER A 228 -11.24 -4.30 -13.51
N VAL A 229 -11.12 -3.09 -12.98
CA VAL A 229 -11.60 -1.88 -13.65
C VAL A 229 -10.73 -1.56 -14.88
N GLY A 230 -9.41 -1.77 -14.79
CA GLY A 230 -8.49 -1.59 -15.92
C GLY A 230 -8.78 -2.54 -17.09
N THR A 231 -9.07 -3.82 -16.82
CA THR A 231 -9.44 -4.79 -17.87
C THR A 231 -10.78 -4.46 -18.50
N THR A 232 -11.77 -4.02 -17.71
CA THR A 232 -13.08 -3.61 -18.23
C THR A 232 -13.01 -2.31 -19.03
N ILE A 233 -12.25 -1.31 -18.57
CA ILE A 233 -12.03 -0.07 -19.31
C ILE A 233 -11.27 -0.34 -20.61
N TYR A 234 -10.23 -1.19 -20.59
CA TYR A 234 -9.53 -1.56 -21.83
C TYR A 234 -10.49 -2.21 -22.84
N ALA A 235 -11.30 -3.16 -22.40
CA ALA A 235 -12.28 -3.83 -23.24
C ALA A 235 -13.35 -2.85 -23.79
N VAL A 236 -13.81 -1.89 -22.99
CA VAL A 236 -14.78 -0.88 -23.44
C VAL A 236 -14.14 0.15 -24.36
N TYR A 237 -12.93 0.62 -24.05
CA TYR A 237 -12.23 1.66 -24.81
C TYR A 237 -11.86 1.21 -26.22
N GLU A 238 -11.40 -0.04 -26.42
CA GLU A 238 -11.16 -0.54 -27.79
C GLU A 238 -12.41 -0.43 -28.66
N ASN A 239 -13.58 -0.78 -28.11
CA ASN A 239 -14.84 -0.78 -28.85
C ASN A 239 -15.34 0.62 -29.23
N PHE A 240 -14.92 1.68 -28.53
CA PHE A 240 -15.36 3.06 -28.78
C PHE A 240 -14.24 3.98 -29.29
N SER A 241 -13.02 3.46 -29.46
CA SER A 241 -11.83 4.25 -29.82
C SER A 241 -11.98 5.06 -31.12
N HIS A 242 -12.84 4.61 -32.04
CA HIS A 242 -13.10 5.28 -33.31
C HIS A 242 -14.00 6.53 -33.20
N PHE A 243 -14.82 6.65 -32.15
CA PHE A 243 -15.66 7.83 -31.90
C PHE A 243 -14.97 8.93 -31.09
N LEU A 244 -13.80 8.63 -30.51
CA LEU A 244 -13.04 9.54 -29.69
C LEU A 244 -11.91 10.13 -30.54
N ASP A 245 -11.97 11.44 -30.77
CA ASP A 245 -11.01 12.16 -31.62
C ASP A 245 -9.57 11.95 -31.12
N THR A 246 -8.63 11.76 -32.06
CA THR A 246 -7.18 11.61 -31.75
C THR A 246 -6.56 12.87 -31.14
N SER A 247 -7.27 14.01 -31.18
CA SER A 247 -6.89 15.27 -30.52
C SER A 247 -7.14 15.30 -29.02
N TYR A 248 -7.97 14.40 -28.47
CA TYR A 248 -8.18 14.32 -27.03
C TYR A 248 -7.20 13.31 -26.41
N PHE A 249 -6.57 13.69 -25.29
CA PHE A 249 -5.76 12.75 -24.51
C PHE A 249 -6.59 11.51 -24.20
N SER A 250 -6.09 10.33 -24.56
CA SER A 250 -6.77 9.09 -24.21
C SER A 250 -7.01 9.09 -22.70
N PRO A 251 -8.19 8.69 -22.21
CA PRO A 251 -8.50 8.62 -20.78
C PRO A 251 -7.42 7.89 -19.98
N ALA A 252 -6.78 6.90 -20.62
CA ALA A 252 -5.68 6.15 -20.07
C ALA A 252 -4.39 6.99 -19.88
N THR A 253 -4.09 7.95 -20.76
CA THR A 253 -2.97 8.90 -20.59
C THR A 253 -3.23 9.85 -19.43
N LEU A 254 -4.47 10.35 -19.29
CA LEU A 254 -4.87 11.19 -18.17
C LEU A 254 -4.73 10.45 -16.82
N LEU A 255 -5.19 9.20 -16.77
CA LEU A 255 -5.04 8.36 -15.56
C LEU A 255 -3.58 8.14 -15.16
N ILE A 256 -2.64 8.09 -16.10
CA ILE A 256 -1.21 7.95 -15.80
C ILE A 256 -0.63 9.24 -15.24
N VAL A 257 -0.94 10.38 -15.85
CA VAL A 257 -0.47 11.68 -15.34
C VAL A 257 -0.98 11.90 -13.92
N VAL A 258 -2.27 11.62 -13.68
CA VAL A 258 -2.87 11.66 -12.35
C VAL A 258 -2.22 10.64 -11.42
N GLY A 259 -1.96 9.40 -11.87
CA GLY A 259 -1.34 8.35 -11.07
C GLY A 259 0.09 8.67 -10.64
N ILE A 260 0.93 9.21 -11.53
CA ILE A 260 2.28 9.68 -11.21
C ILE A 260 2.21 10.80 -10.18
N LEU A 261 1.29 11.74 -10.36
CA LEU A 261 1.10 12.85 -9.43
C LEU A 261 0.63 12.38 -8.05
N VAL A 262 -0.31 11.43 -7.99
CA VAL A 262 -0.75 10.80 -6.74
C VAL A 262 0.40 10.04 -6.07
N PHE A 263 1.24 9.33 -6.82
CA PHE A 263 2.42 8.65 -6.28
C PHE A 263 3.41 9.64 -5.64
N ILE A 264 3.71 10.75 -6.33
CA ILE A 264 4.59 11.81 -5.83
C ILE A 264 4.04 12.40 -4.53
N ILE A 265 2.73 12.71 -4.50
CA ILE A 265 2.02 13.21 -3.31
C ILE A 265 2.12 12.19 -2.16
N ALA A 266 1.79 10.92 -2.41
CA ALA A 266 1.85 9.87 -1.40
C ALA A 266 3.27 9.66 -0.86
N PHE A 267 4.28 9.69 -1.73
CA PHE A 267 5.68 9.59 -1.35
C PHE A 267 6.10 10.73 -0.43
N MET A 268 5.76 11.98 -0.76
CA MET A 268 6.08 13.13 0.10
C MET A 268 5.32 13.12 1.42
N GLY A 269 4.05 12.72 1.43
CA GLY A 269 3.26 12.56 2.65
C GLY A 269 3.87 11.49 3.58
N CYS A 270 4.18 10.32 3.03
CA CYS A 270 4.75 9.19 3.78
C CYS A 270 6.17 9.49 4.28
N CYS A 271 7.08 9.91 3.38
CA CYS A 271 8.45 10.27 3.77
C CYS A 271 8.49 11.48 4.70
N GLY A 272 7.57 12.44 4.55
CA GLY A 272 7.45 13.59 5.43
C GLY A 272 7.07 13.18 6.86
N ALA A 273 6.12 12.26 7.00
CA ALA A 273 5.75 11.70 8.30
C ALA A 273 6.88 10.85 8.92
N LEU A 274 7.49 9.95 8.13
CA LEU A 274 8.53 9.04 8.62
C LEU A 274 9.84 9.74 8.99
N ARG A 275 10.26 10.74 8.20
CA ARG A 275 11.50 11.49 8.45
C ARG A 275 11.31 12.65 9.42
N GLU A 276 10.13 12.79 10.03
CA GLU A 276 9.73 13.94 10.86
C GLU A 276 10.10 15.29 10.18
N SER A 277 9.93 15.37 8.85
CA SER A 277 10.39 16.53 8.06
C SER A 277 9.25 17.49 7.77
N THR A 278 9.27 18.64 8.44
CA THR A 278 8.25 19.70 8.27
C THR A 278 8.13 20.19 6.83
N CYS A 279 9.25 20.33 6.12
CA CYS A 279 9.27 20.80 4.73
C CYS A 279 8.51 19.84 3.81
N MET A 280 8.79 18.53 3.87
CA MET A 280 8.13 17.52 3.04
C MET A 280 6.62 17.44 3.30
N VAL A 281 6.20 17.52 4.57
CA VAL A 281 4.78 17.53 4.94
C VAL A 281 4.07 18.80 4.45
N LEU A 282 4.76 19.94 4.42
CA LEU A 282 4.21 21.20 3.91
C LEU A 282 4.09 21.18 2.38
N VAL A 283 5.09 20.64 1.67
CA VAL A 283 5.01 20.42 0.22
C VAL A 283 3.85 19.49 -0.14
N PHE A 284 3.63 18.41 0.63
CA PHE A 284 2.46 17.55 0.48
C PHE A 284 1.14 18.32 0.60
N ALA A 285 0.99 19.18 1.61
CA ALA A 285 -0.22 20.00 1.80
C ALA A 285 -0.45 21.00 0.64
N VAL A 286 0.63 21.62 0.15
CA VAL A 286 0.57 22.54 -1.00
C VAL A 286 0.14 21.81 -2.26
N LEU A 287 0.68 20.62 -2.51
CA LEU A 287 0.31 19.82 -3.68
C LEU A 287 -1.13 19.33 -3.61
N LEU A 288 -1.62 18.89 -2.45
CA LEU A 288 -3.04 18.57 -2.27
C LEU A 288 -3.93 19.80 -2.52
N SER A 289 -3.52 20.98 -2.07
CA SER A 289 -4.27 22.22 -2.32
C SER A 289 -4.31 22.58 -3.80
N PHE A 290 -3.20 22.37 -4.52
CA PHE A 290 -3.15 22.56 -5.96
C PHE A 290 -4.06 21.58 -6.71
N VAL A 291 -4.06 20.30 -6.31
CA VAL A 291 -4.98 19.30 -6.89
C VAL A 291 -6.43 19.66 -6.65
N LEU A 292 -6.79 20.13 -5.45
CA LEU A 292 -8.15 20.56 -5.13
C LEU A 292 -8.61 21.70 -6.04
N ILE A 293 -7.73 22.65 -6.35
CA ILE A 293 -8.03 23.76 -7.27
C ILE A 293 -8.24 23.23 -8.70
N LEU A 294 -7.38 22.32 -9.17
CA LEU A 294 -7.54 21.70 -10.49
C LEU A 294 -8.84 20.88 -10.58
N GLU A 295 -9.19 20.16 -9.53
CA GLU A 295 -10.43 19.38 -9.44
C GLU A 295 -11.67 20.29 -9.52
N LEU A 296 -11.68 21.39 -8.76
CA LEU A 296 -12.75 22.37 -8.83
C LEU A 296 -12.84 23.02 -10.21
N ALA A 297 -11.71 23.40 -10.81
CA ALA A 297 -11.65 23.98 -12.15
C ALA A 297 -12.17 22.99 -13.21
N ALA A 298 -11.79 21.71 -13.13
CA ALA A 298 -12.28 20.67 -14.01
C ALA A 298 -13.78 20.43 -13.83
N ALA A 299 -14.29 20.43 -12.59
CA ALA A 299 -15.72 20.28 -12.32
C ALA A 299 -16.53 21.45 -12.90
N VAL A 300 -16.06 22.70 -12.72
CA VAL A 300 -16.68 23.89 -13.31
C VAL A 300 -16.65 23.84 -14.84
N ALA A 301 -15.51 23.46 -15.43
CA ALA A 301 -15.39 23.32 -16.88
C ALA A 301 -16.31 22.22 -17.44
N ALA A 302 -16.40 21.07 -16.77
CA ALA A 302 -17.29 19.99 -17.15
C ALA A 302 -18.77 20.40 -17.11
N PHE A 303 -19.17 21.15 -16.08
CA PHE A 303 -20.52 21.69 -15.99
C PHE A 303 -20.80 22.76 -17.07
N ALA A 304 -19.84 23.67 -17.30
CA ALA A 304 -19.99 24.74 -18.30
C ALA A 304 -20.04 24.22 -19.75
N LEU A 305 -19.34 23.12 -20.05
CA LEU A 305 -19.26 22.54 -21.40
C LEU A 305 -20.27 21.42 -21.65
N GLN A 306 -21.14 21.09 -20.68
CA GLN A 306 -22.05 19.94 -20.78
C GLN A 306 -22.93 19.96 -22.05
N ASP A 307 -23.40 21.15 -22.44
CA ASP A 307 -24.28 21.33 -23.59
C ASP A 307 -23.49 21.23 -24.90
N GLY A 308 -22.30 21.84 -24.95
CA GLY A 308 -21.42 21.80 -26.13
C GLY A 308 -20.90 20.38 -26.43
N VAL A 309 -20.73 19.53 -25.42
CA VAL A 309 -20.35 18.12 -25.61
C VAL A 309 -21.42 17.35 -26.37
N LYS A 310 -22.71 17.62 -26.12
CA LYS A 310 -23.82 16.95 -26.81
C LYS A 310 -23.80 17.26 -28.31
N ASP A 311 -23.62 18.52 -28.67
CA ASP A 311 -23.60 18.95 -30.08
C ASP A 311 -22.37 18.40 -30.82
N LEU A 312 -21.21 18.38 -30.16
CA LEU A 312 -19.99 17.78 -30.71
C LEU A 312 -20.16 16.28 -30.97
N LEU A 313 -20.76 15.55 -30.01
CA LEU A 313 -21.06 14.13 -30.15
C LEU A 313 -22.03 13.88 -31.30
N ALA A 314 -23.08 14.69 -31.43
CA ALA A 314 -24.05 14.58 -32.51
C ALA A 314 -23.38 14.74 -33.88
N GLY A 315 -22.54 15.76 -34.02
CA GLY A 315 -21.77 16.00 -35.25
C GLY A 315 -20.85 14.83 -35.59
N LYS A 316 -20.13 14.28 -34.60
CA LYS A 316 -19.22 13.14 -34.81
C LYS A 316 -19.94 11.86 -35.16
N ILE A 317 -21.05 11.53 -34.50
CA ILE A 317 -21.84 10.33 -34.84
C ILE A 317 -22.33 10.43 -36.29
N ASN A 318 -22.84 11.59 -36.71
CA ASN A 318 -23.30 11.80 -38.08
C ASN A 318 -22.15 11.68 -39.11
N GLU A 319 -20.98 12.28 -38.82
CA GLU A 319 -19.78 12.16 -39.66
C GLU A 319 -19.32 10.70 -39.79
N THR A 320 -19.27 9.95 -38.69
CA THR A 320 -18.88 8.53 -38.68
C THR A 320 -19.89 7.66 -39.44
N MET A 321 -21.19 7.96 -39.34
CA MET A 321 -22.22 7.27 -40.12
C MET A 321 -22.01 7.45 -41.63
N HIS A 322 -21.61 8.62 -42.11
CA HIS A 322 -21.29 8.82 -43.53
C HIS A 322 -20.08 8.02 -44.03
N GLN A 323 -19.24 7.51 -43.12
CA GLN A 323 -18.10 6.64 -43.44
C GLN A 323 -18.42 5.15 -43.29
N TYR A 324 -19.65 4.80 -42.93
CA TYR A 324 -20.08 3.45 -42.56
C TYR A 324 -19.77 2.38 -43.63
N GLU A 325 -20.04 2.63 -44.92
CA GLU A 325 -19.72 1.67 -45.99
C GLU A 325 -18.23 1.64 -46.37
N ARG A 326 -17.48 2.71 -46.08
CA ARG A 326 -16.10 2.90 -46.56
C ARG A 326 -15.05 2.50 -45.55
N ASN A 327 -15.41 2.43 -44.27
CA ASN A 327 -14.48 2.17 -43.18
C ASN A 327 -15.06 1.11 -42.24
N GLU A 328 -14.41 -0.06 -42.20
CA GLU A 328 -14.79 -1.17 -41.31
C GLU A 328 -14.75 -0.78 -39.83
N GLU A 329 -13.85 0.13 -39.42
CA GLU A 329 -13.83 0.63 -38.04
C GLU A 329 -15.07 1.50 -37.74
N ALA A 330 -15.46 2.37 -38.68
CA ALA A 330 -16.67 3.19 -38.55
C ALA A 330 -17.92 2.32 -38.52
N LYS A 331 -17.97 1.28 -39.37
CA LYS A 331 -19.03 0.28 -39.40
C LYS A 331 -19.18 -0.42 -38.06
N PHE A 332 -18.09 -1.02 -37.56
CA PHE A 332 -18.07 -1.70 -36.27
C PHE A 332 -18.50 -0.78 -35.13
N ALA A 333 -17.98 0.45 -35.10
CA ALA A 333 -18.27 1.41 -34.05
C ALA A 333 -19.78 1.78 -34.05
N VAL A 334 -20.35 2.09 -35.22
CA VAL A 334 -21.77 2.45 -35.37
C VAL A 334 -22.68 1.26 -35.05
N ASP A 335 -22.31 0.05 -35.44
CA ASP A 335 -23.05 -1.17 -35.11
C ASP A 335 -23.00 -1.51 -33.62
N PHE A 336 -21.83 -1.38 -33.01
CA PHE A 336 -21.66 -1.56 -31.57
C PHE A 336 -22.49 -0.55 -30.79
N MET A 337 -22.47 0.72 -31.17
CA MET A 337 -23.27 1.78 -30.54
C MET A 337 -24.76 1.47 -30.62
N GLN A 338 -25.29 1.20 -31.82
CA GLN A 338 -26.73 0.96 -32.04
C GLN A 338 -27.23 -0.28 -31.28
N SER A 339 -26.50 -1.40 -31.38
CA SER A 339 -26.87 -2.64 -30.68
C SER A 339 -26.76 -2.52 -29.16
N ARG A 340 -25.71 -1.83 -28.66
CA ARG A 340 -25.47 -1.69 -27.22
C ARG A 340 -26.43 -0.72 -26.55
N LEU A 341 -26.77 0.37 -27.22
CA LEU A 341 -27.65 1.43 -26.69
C LEU A 341 -29.12 1.23 -27.08
N ARG A 342 -29.42 0.25 -27.96
CA ARG A 342 -30.75 -0.02 -28.51
C ARG A 342 -31.36 1.24 -29.13
N CYS A 343 -30.59 1.85 -30.01
CA CYS A 343 -30.92 3.09 -30.72
C CYS A 343 -30.60 2.93 -32.21
N CYS A 344 -31.10 3.85 -33.04
CA CYS A 344 -30.83 3.81 -34.47
C CYS A 344 -30.67 5.19 -35.08
N GLY A 345 -29.64 5.32 -35.93
CA GLY A 345 -29.22 6.60 -36.48
C GLY A 345 -28.67 7.55 -35.40
N TYR A 346 -28.32 8.77 -35.79
CA TYR A 346 -27.80 9.74 -34.83
C TYR A 346 -28.96 10.37 -34.04
N ASP A 347 -30.01 10.84 -34.71
CA ASP A 347 -31.24 11.41 -34.14
C ASP A 347 -32.47 10.52 -34.39
N SER A 348 -32.51 9.82 -35.52
CA SER A 348 -33.58 8.87 -35.86
C SER A 348 -33.12 7.81 -36.87
N TYR A 349 -33.85 6.69 -36.95
CA TYR A 349 -33.60 5.66 -37.97
C TYR A 349 -33.69 6.20 -39.42
N LEU A 350 -34.38 7.33 -39.62
CA LEU A 350 -34.50 7.99 -40.93
C LEU A 350 -33.18 8.57 -41.43
N ASP A 351 -32.20 8.80 -40.54
CA ASP A 351 -30.90 9.35 -40.91
C ASP A 351 -30.16 8.45 -41.91
N TRP A 352 -30.43 7.13 -41.87
CA TRP A 352 -29.88 6.16 -42.81
C TRP A 352 -30.27 6.41 -44.27
N ASN A 353 -31.41 7.07 -44.52
CA ASN A 353 -31.83 7.41 -45.89
C ASN A 353 -30.84 8.36 -46.58
N ASN A 354 -30.11 9.18 -45.80
CA ASN A 354 -29.13 10.13 -46.31
C ASN A 354 -27.71 9.53 -46.39
N VAL A 355 -27.52 8.32 -45.87
CA VAL A 355 -26.22 7.62 -45.80
C VAL A 355 -26.14 6.50 -46.82
N LEU A 356 -27.19 5.67 -46.93
CA LEU A 356 -27.26 4.51 -47.82
C LEU A 356 -27.95 4.91 -49.13
N VAL A 357 -27.18 5.47 -50.06
CA VAL A 357 -27.71 6.13 -51.28
C VAL A 357 -28.29 5.13 -52.31
N ASN A 358 -28.06 3.82 -52.17
CA ASN A 358 -28.26 2.86 -53.26
C ASN A 358 -29.38 1.82 -53.11
N ASN A 359 -30.19 1.81 -52.05
CA ASN A 359 -31.28 0.84 -51.92
C ASN A 359 -32.65 1.51 -51.85
N THR A 360 -33.56 1.06 -52.72
CA THR A 360 -34.96 1.50 -52.84
C THR A 360 -35.87 1.00 -51.72
N ASN A 361 -35.30 0.33 -50.73
CA ASN A 361 -35.94 0.02 -49.46
C ASN A 361 -35.19 0.74 -48.35
N THR A 362 -35.93 1.24 -47.37
CA THR A 362 -35.45 1.77 -46.09
C THR A 362 -34.73 0.69 -45.27
N ASP A 363 -33.67 0.11 -45.80
CA ASP A 363 -32.83 -0.83 -45.10
C ASP A 363 -31.87 -0.06 -44.19
N VAL A 364 -31.94 -0.43 -42.92
CA VAL A 364 -31.05 0.04 -41.87
C VAL A 364 -30.12 -1.12 -41.53
N PRO A 365 -28.93 -0.88 -40.96
CA PRO A 365 -28.06 -1.96 -40.50
C PRO A 365 -28.76 -2.90 -39.51
N ASP A 366 -28.37 -4.17 -39.48
CA ASP A 366 -28.93 -5.16 -38.55
C ASP A 366 -28.80 -4.73 -37.07
N SER A 367 -27.76 -3.96 -36.75
CA SER A 367 -27.53 -3.37 -35.43
C SER A 367 -28.64 -2.40 -34.97
N CYS A 368 -29.43 -1.85 -35.90
CA CYS A 368 -30.59 -0.99 -35.68
C CYS A 368 -31.89 -1.78 -35.39
N CYS A 369 -31.86 -3.11 -35.50
CA CYS A 369 -33.05 -3.95 -35.41
C CYS A 369 -33.30 -4.46 -33.99
N ALA A 370 -34.55 -4.32 -33.53
CA ALA A 370 -35.01 -4.78 -32.23
C ALA A 370 -35.45 -6.25 -32.22
N TYR A 371 -35.96 -6.77 -33.34
CA TYR A 371 -36.31 -8.18 -33.54
C TYR A 371 -36.35 -8.55 -35.04
N LEU A 372 -35.79 -9.71 -35.40
CA LEU A 372 -35.86 -10.33 -36.72
C LEU A 372 -37.04 -11.32 -36.73
N VAL A 373 -37.95 -11.21 -37.70
CA VAL A 373 -39.17 -12.06 -37.76
C VAL A 373 -39.07 -13.13 -38.84
N ASP A 374 -38.16 -13.01 -39.81
CA ASP A 374 -38.12 -13.88 -40.98
C ASP A 374 -36.70 -14.39 -41.27
N GLU A 375 -36.44 -15.66 -40.93
CA GLU A 375 -35.17 -16.36 -41.21
C GLU A 375 -34.88 -16.49 -42.71
N LEU A 376 -35.84 -16.20 -43.58
CA LEU A 376 -35.71 -16.38 -45.03
C LEU A 376 -35.42 -15.09 -45.82
N SER A 377 -35.58 -13.90 -45.22
CA SER A 377 -35.45 -12.62 -45.95
C SER A 377 -34.58 -11.54 -45.30
N GLU A 378 -34.00 -11.79 -44.11
CA GLU A 378 -33.10 -10.87 -43.37
C GLU A 378 -33.63 -9.41 -43.27
N ARG A 379 -34.95 -9.20 -43.36
CA ARG A 379 -35.53 -7.84 -43.37
C ARG A 379 -35.89 -7.35 -41.98
N CYS A 380 -35.38 -6.16 -41.65
CA CYS A 380 -35.62 -5.47 -40.39
C CYS A 380 -37.01 -4.81 -40.33
N TYR A 381 -37.98 -5.45 -39.67
CA TYR A 381 -39.33 -4.89 -39.49
C TYR A 381 -39.49 -4.04 -38.22
N GLY A 382 -38.73 -4.33 -37.15
CA GLY A 382 -38.77 -3.58 -35.89
C GLY A 382 -37.50 -2.77 -35.67
N LYS A 383 -37.49 -1.49 -36.08
CA LYS A 383 -36.35 -0.58 -35.91
C LYS A 383 -36.39 0.11 -34.55
N TYR A 384 -35.23 0.38 -33.94
CA TYR A 384 -35.19 1.25 -32.78
C TYR A 384 -35.69 2.66 -33.16
N GLN A 385 -36.69 3.16 -32.44
CA GLN A 385 -37.35 4.43 -32.74
C GLN A 385 -36.57 5.65 -32.24
N GLU A 386 -35.70 5.47 -31.26
CA GLU A 386 -34.91 6.56 -30.67
C GLU A 386 -33.52 6.65 -31.29
N GLY A 387 -33.10 7.88 -31.59
CA GLY A 387 -31.73 8.19 -32.01
C GLY A 387 -30.68 7.92 -30.94
N CYS A 388 -29.47 7.60 -31.38
CA CYS A 388 -28.38 7.30 -30.47
C CYS A 388 -27.92 8.50 -29.65
N ILE A 389 -28.06 9.74 -30.15
CA ILE A 389 -27.68 10.93 -29.41
C ILE A 389 -28.54 11.13 -28.16
N VAL A 390 -29.84 10.85 -28.25
CA VAL A 390 -30.77 10.99 -27.12
C VAL A 390 -30.41 9.99 -26.03
N ARG A 391 -30.25 8.71 -26.40
CA ARG A 391 -29.83 7.64 -25.48
C ARG A 391 -28.48 7.92 -24.84
N LEU A 392 -27.51 8.37 -25.63
CA LEU A 392 -26.17 8.69 -25.17
C LEU A 392 -26.19 9.89 -24.23
N SER A 393 -26.95 10.95 -24.54
CA SER A 393 -27.09 12.12 -23.66
C SER A 393 -27.70 11.79 -22.30
N LEU A 394 -28.66 10.85 -22.25
CA LEU A 394 -29.26 10.37 -21.01
C LEU A 394 -28.24 9.61 -20.15
N ILE A 395 -27.41 8.76 -20.78
CA ILE A 395 -26.32 8.04 -20.10
C ILE A 395 -25.26 9.01 -19.58
N VAL A 396 -24.86 9.99 -20.39
CA VAL A 396 -23.88 11.02 -19.99
C VAL A 396 -24.43 11.80 -18.80
N HIS A 397 -25.70 12.22 -18.82
CA HIS A 397 -26.30 12.96 -17.72
C HIS A 397 -26.37 12.15 -16.42
N ARG A 398 -26.78 10.87 -16.51
CA ARG A 398 -26.79 9.98 -15.34
C ARG A 398 -25.38 9.68 -14.82
N SER A 399 -24.39 9.59 -15.70
CA SER A 399 -22.99 9.38 -15.33
C SER A 399 -22.36 10.64 -14.72
N ALA A 400 -22.77 11.83 -15.19
CA ALA A 400 -22.32 13.11 -14.64
C ALA A 400 -22.70 13.26 -13.17
N LEU A 401 -23.86 12.72 -12.75
CA LEU A 401 -24.24 12.69 -11.34
C LEU A 401 -23.26 11.85 -10.50
N TYR A 402 -22.89 10.65 -10.96
CA TYR A 402 -21.91 9.81 -10.28
C TYR A 402 -20.51 10.46 -10.24
N ILE A 403 -20.05 11.02 -11.36
CA ILE A 403 -18.77 11.74 -11.44
C ILE A 403 -18.77 12.94 -10.48
N GLY A 404 -19.86 13.71 -10.44
CA GLY A 404 -20.04 14.85 -9.54
C GLY A 404 -20.00 14.42 -8.06
N THR A 405 -20.70 13.34 -7.70
CA THR A 405 -20.64 12.82 -6.32
C THR A 405 -19.23 12.34 -5.94
N GLY A 406 -18.51 11.72 -6.88
CA GLY A 406 -17.13 11.29 -6.69
C GLY A 406 -16.18 12.46 -6.46
N ALA A 407 -16.28 13.52 -7.26
CA ALA A 407 -15.48 14.74 -7.10
C ALA A 407 -15.74 15.42 -5.75
N VAL A 408 -17.01 15.52 -5.31
CA VAL A 408 -17.31 16.08 -3.98
C VAL A 408 -16.68 15.24 -2.86
N ALA A 409 -16.74 13.91 -2.95
CA ALA A 409 -16.12 13.03 -1.96
C ALA A 409 -14.59 13.17 -1.94
N ILE A 410 -13.95 13.21 -3.11
CA ILE A 410 -12.50 13.39 -3.23
C ILE A 410 -12.07 14.76 -2.67
N ALA A 411 -12.80 15.84 -2.97
CA ALA A 411 -12.56 17.17 -2.42
C ALA A 411 -12.62 17.17 -0.88
N LEU A 412 -13.61 16.52 -0.28
CA LEU A 412 -13.71 16.39 1.18
C LEU A 412 -12.52 15.62 1.76
N ILE A 413 -12.11 14.51 1.15
CA ILE A 413 -10.94 13.74 1.57
C ILE A 413 -9.68 14.59 1.49
N GLN A 414 -9.47 15.33 0.41
CA GLN A 414 -8.31 16.22 0.25
C GLN A 414 -8.30 17.32 1.31
N LEU A 415 -9.44 17.95 1.60
CA LEU A 415 -9.56 18.95 2.67
C LEU A 415 -9.15 18.37 4.03
N THR A 416 -9.61 17.15 4.37
CA THR A 416 -9.15 16.50 5.60
C THR A 416 -7.66 16.19 5.58
N GLY A 417 -7.11 15.76 4.44
CA GLY A 417 -5.68 15.50 4.27
C GLY A 417 -4.82 16.75 4.47
N ILE A 418 -5.25 17.89 3.92
CA ILE A 418 -4.59 19.20 4.11
C ILE A 418 -4.64 19.60 5.58
N MET A 419 -5.80 19.50 6.23
CA MET A 419 -5.95 19.78 7.66
C MET A 419 -5.00 18.94 8.52
N PHE A 420 -4.95 17.63 8.29
CA PHE A 420 -4.05 16.73 9.02
C PHE A 420 -2.57 17.03 8.75
N ALA A 421 -2.20 17.29 7.50
CA ALA A 421 -0.82 17.65 7.16
C ALA A 421 -0.37 18.94 7.84
N CYS A 422 -1.21 19.98 7.86
CA CYS A 422 -0.92 21.23 8.55
C CYS A 422 -0.80 21.05 10.06
N MET A 423 -1.69 20.26 10.67
CA MET A 423 -1.61 19.94 12.11
C MET A 423 -0.33 19.18 12.44
N LEU A 424 0.01 18.15 11.65
CA LEU A 424 1.22 17.35 11.83
C LEU A 424 2.49 18.20 11.63
N GLY A 425 2.54 19.04 10.60
CA GLY A 425 3.65 19.95 10.37
C GLY A 425 3.88 20.93 11.52
N ARG A 426 2.80 21.48 12.10
CA ARG A 426 2.87 22.32 13.31
C ARG A 426 3.38 21.54 14.53
N ALA A 427 2.92 20.31 14.71
CA ALA A 427 3.33 19.45 15.82
C ALA A 427 4.84 19.11 15.75
N ILE A 428 5.34 18.71 14.58
CA ILE A 428 6.76 18.40 14.36
C ILE A 428 7.62 19.65 14.61
N ARG A 429 7.22 20.82 14.07
CA ARG A 429 7.96 22.07 14.28
C ARG A 429 8.03 22.43 15.77
N ARG A 430 6.92 22.26 16.51
CA ARG A 430 6.87 22.49 17.94
C ARG A 430 7.82 21.56 18.70
N GLN A 431 7.80 20.26 18.43
CA GLN A 431 8.72 19.31 19.07
C GLN A 431 10.20 19.63 18.79
N LYS A 432 10.56 20.01 17.56
CA LYS A 432 11.93 20.39 17.23
C LYS A 432 12.37 21.64 18.00
N THR A 433 11.50 22.65 18.09
CA THR A 433 11.74 23.88 18.85
C THR A 433 11.91 23.58 20.35
N GLU A 434 11.08 22.70 20.93
CA GLU A 434 11.21 22.28 22.34
C GLU A 434 12.51 21.49 22.60
N ARG A 435 12.93 20.61 21.68
CA ARG A 435 14.22 19.88 21.78
C ARG A 435 15.42 20.82 21.70
N GLU A 436 15.36 21.87 20.89
CA GLU A 436 16.42 22.88 20.80
C GLU A 436 16.46 23.75 22.06
N ARG A 437 15.31 24.18 22.58
CA ARG A 437 15.22 24.92 23.84
C ARG A 437 15.84 24.14 25.01
N ARG A 438 15.49 22.87 25.19
CA ARG A 438 16.08 22.02 26.25
C ARG A 438 17.60 21.88 26.11
N ARG A 439 18.12 21.81 24.88
CA ARG A 439 19.58 21.77 24.63
C ARG A 439 20.27 23.07 25.01
N TRP A 440 19.64 24.22 24.78
CA TRP A 440 20.13 25.52 25.23
C TRP A 440 20.14 25.64 26.75
N GLU A 441 19.05 25.27 27.41
CA GLU A 441 18.95 25.24 28.89
C GLU A 441 20.04 24.34 29.50
N LEU A 442 20.29 23.16 28.91
CA LEU A 442 21.36 22.26 29.36
C LEU A 442 22.75 22.88 29.18
N ARG A 443 23.01 23.56 28.04
CA ARG A 443 24.28 24.26 27.80
C ARG A 443 24.50 25.40 28.79
N GLU A 444 23.47 26.18 29.07
CA GLU A 444 23.53 27.29 30.03
C GLU A 444 23.83 26.78 31.44
N ASN A 445 23.14 25.70 31.88
CA ASN A 445 23.40 25.07 33.17
C ASN A 445 24.84 24.54 33.28
N LEU A 446 25.40 23.98 32.20
CA LEU A 446 26.80 23.51 32.17
C LEU A 446 27.81 24.67 32.24
N VAL A 447 27.52 25.80 31.59
CA VAL A 447 28.39 26.99 31.64
C VAL A 447 28.35 27.65 33.02
N ASN A 448 27.16 27.83 33.58
CA ASN A 448 26.99 28.45 34.90
C ASN A 448 27.47 27.54 36.05
N GLY A 449 27.46 26.22 35.83
CA GLY A 449 27.99 25.24 36.78
C GLY A 449 29.51 25.03 36.71
N TYR A 450 30.21 25.66 35.76
CA TYR A 450 31.67 25.55 35.64
C TYR A 450 32.35 26.60 36.55
N GLU A 451 32.70 26.21 37.77
CA GLU A 451 33.65 26.96 38.61
C GLU A 451 35.08 26.71 38.11
N PRO A 452 35.86 27.74 37.75
CA PRO A 452 37.26 27.54 37.37
C PRO A 452 38.04 27.04 38.59
N LEU A 453 38.56 25.82 38.50
CA LEU A 453 39.53 25.28 39.46
C LEU A 453 40.75 26.22 39.50
N GLY A 454 40.87 26.91 40.63
CA GLY A 454 41.99 27.68 41.16
C GLY A 454 43.13 28.01 40.20
N LYS A 455 43.19 29.27 39.78
CA LYS A 455 44.44 29.89 39.31
C LYS A 455 45.25 30.31 40.53
N SER A 456 46.12 29.43 41.00
CA SER A 456 47.33 29.84 41.72
C SER A 456 48.53 29.48 40.86
N ASP A 457 48.80 30.32 39.86
CA ASP A 457 50.14 30.65 39.38
C ASP A 457 50.06 31.79 38.34
N PRO A 458 50.93 32.81 38.41
CA PRO A 458 51.01 33.84 37.38
C PRO A 458 51.86 33.33 36.21
N VAL A 459 51.53 33.82 35.00
CA VAL A 459 52.29 33.72 33.74
C VAL A 459 51.85 32.59 32.77
N ILE A 460 51.08 33.04 31.77
CA ILE A 460 50.92 32.52 30.38
C ILE A 460 50.48 31.06 30.22
N THR A 461 49.16 30.84 30.20
CA THR A 461 48.53 29.88 29.28
C THR A 461 47.08 30.32 29.06
N TYR A 462 46.76 30.76 27.85
CA TYR A 462 45.38 30.82 27.39
C TYR A 462 44.99 29.37 27.05
N PRO A 463 43.86 28.84 27.53
CA PRO A 463 43.40 27.53 27.09
C PRO A 463 43.03 27.64 25.61
N VAL A 464 43.81 27.00 24.75
CA VAL A 464 43.49 26.82 23.33
C VAL A 464 42.33 25.83 23.26
N VAL A 465 41.16 26.32 22.86
CA VAL A 465 40.01 25.48 22.55
C VAL A 465 40.31 24.76 21.24
N TYR A 466 40.56 23.45 21.30
CA TYR A 466 40.54 22.61 20.11
C TYR A 466 39.08 22.39 19.71
N MET A 467 38.60 23.17 18.75
CA MET A 467 37.44 22.79 17.96
C MET A 467 37.92 21.72 16.97
N SER A 468 37.40 20.50 17.11
CA SER A 468 37.62 19.44 16.13
C SER A 468 37.11 19.93 14.76
N PRO A 469 37.91 19.85 13.66
CA PRO A 469 37.56 20.43 12.36
C PRO A 469 36.52 19.64 11.56
N ASP A 470 35.94 18.59 12.13
CA ASP A 470 34.99 17.75 11.40
C ASP A 470 33.59 18.35 11.51
N TYR A 471 33.30 19.29 10.62
CA TYR A 471 32.13 19.34 9.73
C TYR A 471 31.83 20.79 9.31
N PRO A 472 31.72 21.08 8.00
CA PRO A 472 31.47 22.43 7.53
C PRO A 472 30.06 22.88 7.91
N LEU A 473 29.97 24.11 8.42
CA LEU A 473 28.75 24.91 8.47
C LEU A 473 28.16 24.96 7.06
N LYS A 474 27.06 24.24 6.86
CA LYS A 474 26.25 24.36 5.65
C LYS A 474 25.42 25.63 5.82
N ASP A 475 25.86 26.69 5.15
CA ASP A 475 25.17 27.97 5.05
C ASP A 475 23.68 27.78 4.74
N ASP A 476 22.88 28.65 5.35
CA ASP A 476 21.45 28.80 5.14
C ASP A 476 21.08 28.85 3.65
N GLN A 477 20.57 27.74 3.13
CA GLN A 477 19.83 27.76 1.88
C GLN A 477 18.36 28.06 2.20
N LYS A 478 18.00 29.33 1.97
CA LYS A 478 16.62 29.85 1.96
C LYS A 478 15.69 28.92 1.17
N CYS A 479 14.45 28.83 1.68
CA CYS A 479 13.29 28.15 1.10
C CYS A 479 13.07 28.46 -0.37
#